data_AF-A0A7S0ZHR1-F1
#
_entry.id   AF-A0A7S0ZHR1-F1
#
_cell.length_a   1.000
_cell.length_b   1.000
_cell.length_c   1.000
_cell.angle_alpha   90.00
_cell.angle_beta   90.00
_cell.angle_gamma   90.00
#
_symmetry.space_group_name_H-M   'P 1'
#
loop_
_entity.id
_entity.type
_entity.pdbx_description
1 polymer ?
#
loop_
_entity_poly.entity_id
_entity_poly.type
_entity_poly.pdbx_seq_one_letter_code
_entity_poly.pdbx_strand_id
1 'polypeptide(L)'
;MVKELYGIREIAREELIENVFRRVQKQIQDERKETATSEIQQFVLIVDVYSLRILCSLIELNDLQQYGVSIVEQIHLKREPLPSMHAVYFLTPMETSVFRFCKESHTQYLKLHLFFTSHLSESLLLHVKTI
;
A
#
# COMPACT_ATOMS: atom_id res chain seq x y z
N MET A 1 -17.38 19.76 24.70
CA MET A 1 -16.52 18.99 23.78
C MET A 1 -16.84 19.45 22.37
N VAL A 2 -16.06 20.37 21.84
CA VAL A 2 -16.14 20.74 20.43
C VAL A 2 -15.50 19.59 19.66
N LYS A 3 -16.29 18.83 18.89
CA LYS A 3 -15.72 17.96 17.86
C LYS A 3 -15.04 18.91 16.88
N GLU A 4 -13.71 18.90 16.83
CA GLU A 4 -12.99 19.58 15.75
C GLU A 4 -13.60 19.12 14.43
N LEU A 5 -14.03 20.08 13.60
CA LEU A 5 -14.61 19.79 12.31
C LEU A 5 -13.46 19.42 11.37
N TYR A 6 -13.03 18.17 11.37
CA TYR A 6 -11.98 17.69 10.49
C TYR A 6 -12.44 17.81 9.03
N GLY A 7 -11.61 18.44 8.21
CA GLY A 7 -11.85 18.50 6.77
C GLY A 7 -11.77 17.11 6.14
N ILE A 8 -12.45 16.92 5.00
CA ILE A 8 -12.48 15.65 4.26
C ILE A 8 -11.07 15.08 3.99
N ARG A 9 -10.10 15.96 3.74
CA ARG A 9 -8.69 15.60 3.54
C ARG A 9 -8.09 14.93 4.76
N GLU A 10 -8.33 15.47 5.96
CA GLU A 10 -7.75 14.92 7.19
C GLU A 10 -8.34 13.56 7.52
N ILE A 11 -9.67 13.42 7.37
CA ILE A 11 -10.36 12.14 7.57
C ILE A 11 -9.81 11.09 6.60
N ALA A 12 -9.69 11.42 5.31
CA ALA A 12 -9.16 10.49 4.31
C ALA A 12 -7.67 10.16 4.54
N ARG A 13 -6.88 11.12 5.02
CA ARG A 13 -5.47 10.94 5.38
C ARG A 13 -5.32 9.96 6.55
N GLU A 14 -6.07 10.15 7.62
CA GLU A 14 -6.04 9.27 8.78
C GLU A 14 -6.54 7.86 8.42
N GLU A 15 -7.58 7.74 7.59
CA GLU A 15 -8.07 6.46 7.09
C GLU A 15 -7.00 5.68 6.31
N LEU A 16 -6.26 6.37 5.42
CA LEU A 16 -5.13 5.77 4.69
C LEU A 16 -4.03 5.29 5.65
N ILE A 17 -3.65 6.12 6.62
CA ILE A 17 -2.57 5.82 7.56
C ILE A 17 -2.95 4.61 8.42
N GLU A 18 -4.14 4.60 9.01
CA GLU A 18 -4.58 3.53 9.90
C GLU A 18 -4.84 2.22 9.17
N ASN A 19 -5.63 2.27 8.09
CA ASN A 19 -6.15 1.05 7.46
C ASN A 19 -5.22 0.46 6.40
N VAL A 20 -4.22 1.21 5.93
CA VAL A 20 -3.20 0.70 5.01
C VAL A 20 -1.85 0.59 5.71
N PHE A 21 -1.23 1.71 6.09
CA PHE A 21 0.16 1.71 6.53
C PHE A 21 0.37 1.06 7.90
N ARG A 22 -0.33 1.52 8.94
CA ARG A 22 -0.22 0.97 10.30
C ARG A 22 -0.69 -0.48 10.36
N ARG A 23 -1.75 -0.82 9.62
CA ARG A 23 -2.22 -2.19 9.47
C ARG A 23 -1.11 -3.12 8.94
N VAL A 24 -0.43 -2.73 7.86
CA VAL A 24 0.65 -3.54 7.28
C VAL A 24 1.86 -3.61 8.20
N GLN A 25 2.27 -2.50 8.83
CA GLN A 25 3.37 -2.51 9.80
C GLN A 25 3.13 -3.51 10.93
N LYS A 26 1.91 -3.54 11.47
CA LYS A 26 1.50 -4.50 12.49
C LYS A 26 1.58 -5.94 11.97
N GLN A 27 1.10 -6.21 10.75
CA GLN A 27 1.21 -7.54 10.15
C GLN A 27 2.67 -7.99 9.98
N ILE A 28 3.55 -7.10 9.52
CA ILE A 28 4.99 -7.40 9.38
C ILE A 28 5.62 -7.68 10.75
N GLN A 29 5.25 -6.89 11.76
CA GLN A 29 5.73 -7.09 13.12
C GLN A 29 5.26 -8.42 13.72
N ASP A 30 3.98 -8.78 13.54
CA ASP A 30 3.43 -10.04 14.05
C ASP A 30 4.10 -11.28 13.41
N GLU A 31 4.57 -11.16 12.17
CA GLU A 31 5.31 -12.22 11.46
C GLU A 31 6.75 -12.39 11.98
N ARG A 32 7.40 -11.29 12.36
CA ARG A 32 8.70 -11.28 13.01
C ARG A 32 8.49 -11.57 14.49
N LYS A 33 8.57 -12.84 14.91
CA LYS A 33 8.46 -13.30 16.32
C LYS A 33 9.50 -12.71 17.30
N GLU A 34 10.14 -11.58 16.97
CA GLU A 34 11.13 -10.88 17.77
C GLU A 34 10.50 -9.71 18.53
N THR A 35 10.74 -9.71 19.84
CA THR A 35 10.41 -8.62 20.75
C THR A 35 11.45 -7.50 20.65
N ALA A 36 10.97 -6.29 20.35
CA ALA A 36 11.52 -5.01 20.78
C ALA A 36 12.84 -4.51 20.16
N THR A 37 12.90 -4.40 18.83
CA THR A 37 13.68 -3.31 18.21
C THR A 37 12.70 -2.27 17.70
N SER A 38 12.80 -1.03 18.19
CA SER A 38 11.93 0.11 17.86
C SER A 38 12.09 0.63 16.42
N GLU A 39 12.49 -0.24 15.48
CA GLU A 39 12.65 0.11 14.08
C GLU A 39 11.30 0.01 13.37
N ILE A 40 10.94 1.11 12.70
CA ILE A 40 9.77 1.18 11.83
C ILE A 40 9.87 0.06 10.79
N GLN A 41 8.86 -0.81 10.73
CA GLN A 41 8.82 -1.87 9.72
C GLN A 41 8.65 -1.23 8.33
N GLN A 42 9.64 -1.46 7.46
CA GLN A 42 9.71 -0.86 6.15
C GLN A 42 9.10 -1.75 5.06
N PHE A 43 8.42 -1.14 4.10
CA PHE A 43 7.86 -1.78 2.92
C PHE A 43 7.92 -0.85 1.70
N VAL A 44 7.85 -1.46 0.51
CA VAL A 44 7.75 -0.74 -0.76
C VAL A 44 6.28 -0.41 -1.04
N LEU A 45 5.97 0.84 -1.38
CA LEU A 45 4.62 1.24 -1.77
C LEU A 45 4.52 1.27 -3.30
N ILE A 46 3.64 0.44 -3.85
CA ILE A 46 3.36 0.35 -5.27
C ILE A 46 2.05 1.05 -5.58
N VAL A 47 2.09 1.98 -6.53
CA VAL A 47 0.93 2.80 -6.93
C VAL A 47 0.71 2.74 -8.43
N ASP A 48 -0.48 3.15 -8.88
CA ASP A 48 -0.70 3.56 -10.26
C ASP A 48 -0.82 5.08 -10.36
N VAL A 49 -1.02 5.58 -11.58
CA VAL A 49 -1.03 7.03 -11.86
C VAL A 49 -2.14 7.74 -11.05
N TYR A 50 -3.27 7.09 -10.81
CA TYR A 50 -4.40 7.71 -10.11
C TYR A 50 -4.28 7.57 -8.60
N SER A 51 -3.87 6.40 -8.10
CA SER A 51 -3.66 6.21 -6.66
C SER A 51 -2.50 7.05 -6.13
N LEU A 52 -1.46 7.31 -6.96
CA LEU A 52 -0.41 8.27 -6.64
C LEU A 52 -0.95 9.69 -6.46
N ARG A 53 -1.89 10.13 -7.31
CA ARG A 53 -2.52 11.45 -7.18
C ARG A 53 -3.35 11.56 -5.90
N ILE A 54 -4.07 10.50 -5.53
CA ILE A 54 -4.79 10.42 -4.24
C ILE A 54 -3.78 10.53 -3.10
N LEU A 55 -2.72 9.72 -3.11
CA LEU A 55 -1.68 9.71 -2.09
C LEU A 55 -1.07 11.12 -1.89
N CYS A 56 -0.63 11.76 -2.96
CA CYS A 56 -0.04 13.11 -2.91
C CYS A 56 -1.04 14.20 -2.46
N SER A 57 -2.35 13.95 -2.56
CA SER A 57 -3.35 14.89 -2.03
C SER A 57 -3.55 14.78 -0.51
N LEU A 58 -3.18 13.64 0.07
CA LEU A 58 -3.38 13.33 1.48
C LEU A 58 -2.10 13.57 2.28
N ILE A 59 -0.96 13.10 1.76
CA ILE A 59 0.31 13.05 2.49
C ILE A 59 1.43 13.57 1.59
N GLU A 60 2.34 14.36 2.15
CA GLU A 60 3.55 14.75 1.42
C GLU A 60 4.46 13.54 1.23
N LEU A 61 5.03 13.35 0.04
CA LEU A 61 5.84 12.16 -0.25
C LEU A 61 7.02 11.98 0.72
N ASN A 62 7.57 13.09 1.24
CA ASN A 62 8.66 13.08 2.22
C ASN A 62 8.24 12.52 3.59
N ASP A 63 6.96 12.61 3.94
CA ASP A 63 6.44 12.13 5.23
C ASP A 63 6.12 10.63 5.20
N LEU A 64 6.07 10.00 4.03
CA LEU A 64 5.73 8.57 3.89
C LEU A 64 6.69 7.64 4.63
N GLN A 65 7.96 8.04 4.78
CA GLN A 65 8.96 7.29 5.54
C GLN A 65 8.57 7.10 7.01
N GLN A 66 7.87 8.08 7.60
CA GLN A 66 7.39 8.00 8.98
C GLN A 66 6.33 6.90 9.16
N TYR A 67 5.69 6.47 8.06
CA TYR A 67 4.70 5.41 8.00
C TYR A 67 5.25 4.10 7.44
N GLY A 68 6.57 3.94 7.38
CA GLY A 68 7.22 2.70 6.94
C GLY A 68 7.34 2.54 5.43
N VAL A 69 7.00 3.55 4.62
CA VAL A 69 7.25 3.49 3.18
C VAL A 69 8.72 3.80 2.91
N SER A 70 9.48 2.82 2.42
CA SER A 70 10.89 3.05 2.03
C SER A 70 11.01 3.68 0.65
N ILE A 71 10.21 3.19 -0.31
CA ILE A 71 10.25 3.55 -1.72
C ILE A 71 8.82 3.59 -2.26
N VAL A 72 8.51 4.55 -3.12
CA VAL A 72 7.27 4.60 -3.91
C VAL A 72 7.59 4.29 -5.37
N GLU A 73 6.98 3.26 -5.93
CA GLU A 73 7.17 2.87 -7.33
C GLU A 73 5.84 2.75 -8.08
N GLN A 74 5.87 2.93 -9.40
CA GLN A 74 4.68 2.80 -10.24
C GLN A 74 4.55 1.39 -10.82
N ILE A 75 3.34 0.83 -10.79
CA ILE A 75 3.06 -0.55 -11.24
C ILE A 75 3.32 -0.82 -12.73
N HIS A 76 3.31 0.22 -13.56
CA HIS A 76 3.53 0.08 -14.99
C HIS A 76 5.01 0.19 -15.39
N LEU A 77 5.88 0.60 -14.45
CA LEU A 77 7.31 0.70 -14.69
C LEU A 77 7.99 -0.63 -14.33
N LYS A 78 9.13 -0.88 -14.97
CA LYS A 78 10.01 -1.98 -14.57
C LYS A 78 10.63 -1.62 -13.21
N ARG A 79 10.60 -2.55 -12.27
CA ARG A 79 11.13 -2.39 -10.91
C ARG A 79 12.16 -3.47 -10.64
N GLU A 80 13.14 -3.15 -9.81
CA GLU A 80 14.13 -4.13 -9.38
C GLU A 80 13.50 -5.10 -8.35
N PRO A 81 13.79 -6.41 -8.42
CA PRO A 81 13.33 -7.37 -7.42
C PRO A 81 13.89 -7.05 -6.03
N LEU A 82 13.02 -7.01 -5.02
CA LEU A 82 13.36 -6.80 -3.61
C LEU A 82 12.79 -7.94 -2.75
N PRO A 83 13.30 -9.17 -2.89
CA PRO A 83 12.72 -10.38 -2.28
C PRO A 83 12.77 -10.39 -0.74
N SER A 84 13.51 -9.47 -0.11
CA SER A 84 13.58 -9.31 1.35
C SER A 84 12.56 -8.31 1.91
N MET A 85 11.84 -7.57 1.05
CA MET A 85 10.89 -6.53 1.44
C MET A 85 9.46 -6.93 1.17
N HIS A 86 8.55 -6.48 2.03
CA HIS A 86 7.12 -6.53 1.73
C HIS A 86 6.76 -5.42 0.73
N ALA A 87 5.76 -5.66 -0.11
CA ALA A 87 5.20 -4.65 -1.00
C ALA A 87 3.72 -4.40 -0.69
N VAL A 88 3.36 -3.12 -0.60
CA VAL A 88 1.99 -2.65 -0.43
C VAL A 88 1.53 -2.05 -1.74
N TYR A 89 0.57 -2.69 -2.39
CA TYR A 89 -0.06 -2.20 -3.61
C TYR A 89 -1.27 -1.38 -3.23
N PHE A 90 -1.20 -0.07 -3.42
CA PHE A 90 -2.32 0.83 -3.30
C PHE A 90 -2.75 1.26 -4.71
N LEU A 91 -3.74 0.58 -5.27
CA LEU A 91 -4.08 0.69 -6.69
C LEU A 91 -5.52 1.20 -6.88
N THR A 92 -5.80 1.77 -8.04
CA THR A 92 -7.18 1.87 -8.52
C THR A 92 -7.69 0.52 -9.00
N PRO A 93 -9.00 0.22 -8.85
CA PRO A 93 -9.60 -1.02 -9.35
C PRO A 93 -9.76 -1.00 -10.89
N MET A 94 -8.70 -0.59 -11.59
CA MET A 94 -8.61 -0.60 -13.03
C MET A 94 -8.08 -1.94 -13.51
N GLU A 95 -8.66 -2.44 -14.59
CA GLU A 95 -8.27 -3.70 -15.22
C GLU A 95 -6.76 -3.76 -15.55
N THR A 96 -6.19 -2.65 -16.02
CA THR A 96 -4.75 -2.54 -16.28
C THR A 96 -3.89 -2.72 -15.03
N SER A 97 -4.26 -2.08 -13.92
CA SER A 97 -3.56 -2.21 -12.63
C SER A 97 -3.70 -3.62 -12.06
N VAL A 98 -4.91 -4.18 -12.10
CA VAL A 98 -5.21 -5.54 -11.62
C VAL A 98 -4.44 -6.58 -12.41
N PHE A 99 -4.50 -6.56 -13.74
CA PHE A 99 -3.78 -7.55 -14.55
C PHE A 99 -2.27 -7.42 -14.47
N ARG A 100 -1.75 -6.21 -14.23
CA ARG A 100 -0.32 -6.04 -13.95
C ARG A 100 0.06 -6.68 -12.61
N PHE A 101 -0.75 -6.47 -11.58
CA PHE A 101 -0.57 -7.14 -10.29
C PHE A 101 -0.65 -8.68 -10.42
N CYS A 102 -1.63 -9.21 -11.15
CA CYS A 102 -1.76 -10.66 -11.39
C CYS A 102 -0.56 -11.29 -12.11
N LYS A 103 0.26 -10.48 -12.79
CA LYS A 103 1.46 -10.94 -13.51
C LYS A 103 2.75 -10.76 -12.70
N GLU A 104 2.64 -10.28 -11.46
CA GLU A 104 3.81 -10.08 -10.61
C GLU A 104 4.47 -11.44 -10.28
N SER A 105 5.79 -11.47 -10.32
CA SER A 105 6.54 -12.68 -9.94
C SER A 105 6.48 -12.90 -8.43
N HIS A 106 6.34 -14.16 -8.00
CA HIS A 106 6.49 -14.55 -6.59
C HIS A 106 7.89 -14.25 -6.02
N THR A 107 8.89 -13.99 -6.88
CA THR A 107 10.25 -13.62 -6.47
C THR A 107 10.46 -12.11 -6.37
N GLN A 108 9.47 -11.29 -6.73
CA GLN A 108 9.63 -9.84 -6.76
C GLN A 108 9.74 -9.24 -5.35
N TYR A 109 8.92 -9.72 -4.42
CA TYR A 109 8.84 -9.24 -3.04
C TYR A 109 8.59 -10.41 -2.09
N LEU A 110 8.91 -10.25 -0.81
CA LEU A 110 8.71 -11.27 0.22
C LEU A 110 7.23 -11.62 0.38
N LYS A 111 6.36 -10.60 0.36
CA LYS A 111 4.91 -10.73 0.52
C LYS A 111 4.21 -9.53 -0.10
N LEU A 112 3.03 -9.77 -0.65
CA LEU A 112 2.21 -8.77 -1.33
C LEU A 112 1.00 -8.43 -0.46
N HIS A 113 0.78 -7.13 -0.23
CA HIS A 113 -0.41 -6.60 0.44
C HIS A 113 -1.18 -5.74 -0.56
N LEU A 114 -2.41 -6.11 -0.91
CA LEU A 114 -3.18 -5.44 -1.96
C LEU A 114 -4.34 -4.64 -1.37
N PHE A 115 -4.39 -3.35 -1.72
CA PHE A 115 -5.41 -2.39 -1.34
C PHE A 115 -5.91 -1.66 -2.60
N PHE A 116 -7.23 -1.55 -2.73
CA PHE A 116 -7.85 -0.75 -3.78
C PHE A 116 -8.39 0.56 -3.22
N THR A 117 -8.27 1.64 -3.99
CA THR A 117 -8.80 2.97 -3.66
C THR A 117 -10.33 3.03 -3.63
N SER A 118 -11.01 2.06 -4.24
CA SER A 118 -12.46 1.88 -4.19
C SER A 118 -12.83 0.41 -4.41
N HIS A 119 -14.13 0.12 -4.42
CA HIS A 119 -14.62 -1.23 -4.67
C HIS A 119 -14.15 -1.80 -6.02
N LEU A 120 -13.74 -3.06 -5.98
CA LEU A 120 -13.40 -3.85 -7.15
C LEU A 120 -14.67 -4.50 -7.72
N SER A 121 -14.82 -4.52 -9.04
CA SER A 121 -15.93 -5.25 -9.67
C SER A 121 -15.82 -6.75 -9.41
N GLU A 122 -16.94 -7.48 -9.41
CA GLU A 122 -16.93 -8.95 -9.28
C GLU A 122 -16.06 -9.63 -10.34
N SER A 123 -16.09 -9.11 -11.57
CA SER A 123 -15.27 -9.61 -12.67
C SER A 123 -13.78 -9.54 -12.36
N LEU A 124 -13.29 -8.40 -11.84
CA LEU A 124 -11.88 -8.24 -11.49
C LEU A 124 -11.52 -8.98 -10.20
N LEU A 125 -12.45 -9.09 -9.25
CA LEU A 125 -12.24 -9.85 -8.01
C LEU A 125 -11.96 -11.33 -8.28
N LEU A 126 -12.63 -11.93 -9.26
CA LEU A 126 -12.39 -13.31 -9.66
C LEU A 126 -10.94 -13.54 -10.13
N HIS A 127 -10.39 -12.58 -10.88
CA HIS A 127 -9.01 -12.65 -11.35
C HIS A 127 -7.99 -12.58 -10.21
N VAL A 128 -8.21 -11.73 -9.20
CA VAL A 128 -7.31 -11.62 -8.05
C VAL A 128 -7.36 -12.87 -7.17
N LYS A 129 -8.54 -13.48 -6.98
CA LYS A 129 -8.72 -14.71 -6.17
C LYS A 129 -8.01 -15.95 -6.71
N THR A 130 -7.57 -15.91 -7.96
CA THR A 130 -6.97 -17.06 -8.65
C THR A 130 -5.44 -17.08 -8.51
N ILE A 131 -4.84 -16.04 -7.91
CA ILE A 131 -3.42 -15.94 -7.54
C ILE A 131 -3.20 -16.58 -6.16
#